data_AF-A0A7C1F372-F1
#
_entry.id   AF-A0A7C1F372-F1
#
_cell.length_a   1.000
_cell.length_b   1.000
_cell.length_c   1.000
_cell.angle_alpha   90.00
_cell.angle_beta   90.00
_cell.angle_gamma   90.00
#
_symmetry.space_group_name_H-M   'P 1'
#
loop_
_entity.id
_entity.type
_entity.pdbx_description
1 polymer ?
#
loop_
_entity_poly.entity_id
_entity_poly.type
_entity_poly.pdbx_seq_one_letter_code
_entity_poly.pdbx_strand_id
1 'polypeptide(L)'
;QAMAAQTNLGQLPVSTELTARTAKFLTQAADYANTLVRRAGTGAPVTATHWEQLRRLYDQAAVLNRELHRMEARVAANGAHFWEITRTAAYKRGIARISVPQARADFRAINREMQTYPTLIYDGPFSDHLERKRPLGLTGDVISASVAVKRALSLIDRAQGTDYKAGVTGTVKGRIEAYRVEVTGNRAGTDEKGTCLISKKDGHPVLMLLSRGIGAERLDVAAAQDYAARYLKRLGFEGMRLSYGIRRNGMATFNFVREKDGVIVYPDMVKVTVALDNGQVIGLDAASYLLAHHPRGSFRPTLTLEQARSFLSPRLKVEKGRLAVIPTDAGEEKLTYEFKGTVGPNTFLVYLDAANGEEVKVLKLIASSAGTLVM
;
A
#
# COMPACT_ATOMS: atom_id res chain seq x y z
N GLN A 1 8.31 -12.31 -5.06
CA GLN A 1 9.35 -11.26 -4.89
C GLN A 1 10.61 -11.55 -5.71
N ALA A 2 11.42 -12.58 -5.42
CA ALA A 2 12.71 -12.81 -6.11
C ALA A 2 12.64 -12.90 -7.65
N MET A 3 11.60 -13.52 -8.21
CA MET A 3 11.39 -13.57 -9.67
C MET A 3 11.17 -12.18 -10.28
N ALA A 4 10.34 -11.32 -9.66
CA ALA A 4 10.14 -9.94 -10.11
C ALA A 4 11.43 -9.09 -10.02
N ALA A 5 12.23 -9.31 -8.97
CA ALA A 5 13.55 -8.68 -8.86
C ALA A 5 14.50 -9.14 -9.98
N GLN A 6 14.44 -10.41 -10.40
CA GLN A 6 15.22 -10.92 -11.54
C GLN A 6 14.78 -10.26 -12.87
N THR A 7 13.48 -10.09 -13.09
CA THR A 7 12.94 -9.36 -14.26
C THR A 7 13.43 -7.92 -14.30
N ASN A 8 13.36 -7.20 -13.18
CA ASN A 8 13.77 -5.79 -13.09
C ASN A 8 15.30 -5.64 -13.22
N LEU A 9 16.08 -6.59 -12.69
CA LEU A 9 17.55 -6.63 -12.84
C LEU A 9 17.98 -6.69 -14.31
N GLY A 10 17.22 -7.39 -15.16
CA GLY A 10 17.47 -7.47 -16.60
C GLY A 10 17.21 -6.17 -17.37
N GLN A 11 16.60 -5.16 -16.74
CA GLN A 11 16.31 -3.85 -17.35
C GLN A 11 17.39 -2.79 -17.03
N LEU A 12 18.37 -3.11 -16.18
CA LEU A 12 19.44 -2.17 -15.82
C LEU A 12 20.51 -2.05 -16.93
N PRO A 13 21.06 -0.85 -17.20
CA PRO A 13 22.10 -0.62 -18.22
C PRO A 13 23.50 -1.05 -17.74
N VAL A 14 23.64 -2.31 -17.36
CA VAL A 14 24.89 -2.93 -16.87
C VAL A 14 25.12 -4.25 -17.60
N SER A 15 26.39 -4.68 -17.77
CA SER A 15 26.65 -5.92 -18.51
C SER A 15 26.09 -7.13 -17.78
N THR A 16 25.59 -8.11 -18.54
CA THR A 16 25.03 -9.36 -18.03
C THR A 16 26.03 -10.14 -17.16
N GLU A 17 27.33 -9.98 -17.40
CA GLU A 17 28.40 -10.59 -16.57
C GLU A 17 28.43 -10.02 -15.14
N LEU A 18 28.07 -8.74 -14.97
CA LEU A 18 28.02 -8.07 -13.66
C LEU A 18 26.72 -8.42 -12.91
N THR A 19 25.62 -8.70 -13.61
CA THR A 19 24.34 -9.07 -13.00
C THR A 19 24.13 -10.58 -12.85
N ALA A 20 24.89 -11.43 -13.56
CA ALA A 20 24.72 -12.89 -13.57
C ALA A 20 24.71 -13.54 -12.18
N ARG A 21 25.54 -13.06 -11.24
CA ARG A 21 25.58 -13.61 -9.86
C ARG A 21 24.32 -13.24 -9.07
N THR A 22 23.88 -11.99 -9.17
CA THR A 22 22.63 -11.47 -8.60
C THR A 22 21.43 -12.22 -9.18
N ALA A 23 21.37 -12.39 -10.50
CA ALA A 23 20.32 -13.13 -11.19
C ALA A 23 20.28 -14.59 -10.73
N LYS A 24 21.45 -15.28 -10.70
CA LYS A 24 21.56 -16.66 -10.22
C LYS A 24 21.12 -16.80 -8.76
N PHE A 25 21.51 -15.88 -7.88
CA PHE A 25 21.07 -15.88 -6.49
C PHE A 25 19.54 -15.71 -6.37
N LEU A 26 18.95 -14.76 -7.11
CA LEU A 26 17.50 -14.55 -7.12
C LEU A 26 16.74 -15.78 -7.64
N THR A 27 17.25 -16.43 -8.69
CA THR A 27 16.73 -17.71 -9.18
C THR A 27 16.83 -18.79 -8.09
N GLN A 28 18.01 -19.00 -7.48
CA GLN A 28 18.21 -20.00 -6.44
C GLN A 28 17.32 -19.76 -5.20
N ALA A 29 17.12 -18.49 -4.81
CA ALA A 29 16.21 -18.14 -3.72
C ALA A 29 14.74 -18.43 -4.08
N ALA A 30 14.32 -18.12 -5.31
CA ALA A 30 12.98 -18.43 -5.81
C ALA A 30 12.73 -19.95 -5.89
N ASP A 31 13.67 -20.70 -6.50
CA ASP A 31 13.59 -22.15 -6.66
C ASP A 31 13.58 -22.88 -5.32
N TYR A 32 14.38 -22.43 -4.36
CA TYR A 32 14.42 -23.01 -3.03
C TYR A 32 13.12 -22.74 -2.26
N ALA A 33 12.61 -21.52 -2.28
CA ALA A 33 11.31 -21.18 -1.70
C ALA A 33 10.17 -22.01 -2.33
N ASN A 34 10.10 -22.06 -3.66
CA ASN A 34 9.12 -22.87 -4.40
C ASN A 34 9.23 -24.37 -4.07
N THR A 35 10.44 -24.89 -3.87
CA THR A 35 10.67 -26.29 -3.50
C THR A 35 10.17 -26.59 -2.08
N LEU A 36 10.36 -25.67 -1.14
CA LEU A 36 9.83 -25.82 0.22
C LEU A 36 8.30 -25.65 0.28
N VAL A 37 7.72 -24.75 -0.51
CA VAL A 37 6.25 -24.63 -0.66
C VAL A 37 5.66 -25.93 -1.21
N ARG A 38 6.21 -26.49 -2.30
CA ARG A 38 5.77 -27.79 -2.84
C ARG A 38 5.91 -28.91 -1.80
N ARG A 39 7.03 -28.98 -1.09
CA ARG A 39 7.29 -29.99 -0.04
C ARG A 39 6.28 -29.89 1.10
N ALA A 40 5.95 -28.68 1.55
CA ALA A 40 4.93 -28.45 2.57
C ALA A 40 3.53 -28.86 2.05
N GLY A 41 3.21 -28.54 0.79
CA GLY A 41 1.96 -28.94 0.13
C GLY A 41 1.78 -30.45 -0.02
N THR A 42 2.86 -31.24 -0.09
CA THR A 42 2.80 -32.72 -0.05
C THR A 42 2.81 -33.29 1.38
N GLY A 43 2.59 -32.47 2.41
CA GLY A 43 2.63 -32.88 3.83
C GLY A 43 4.02 -33.25 4.36
N ALA A 44 5.09 -33.07 3.57
CA ALA A 44 6.44 -33.46 3.96
C ALA A 44 7.08 -32.35 4.83
N PRO A 45 7.68 -32.68 5.99
CA PRO A 45 8.10 -31.66 6.95
C PRO A 45 9.25 -30.78 6.43
N VAL A 46 9.17 -29.49 6.73
CA VAL A 46 10.24 -28.50 6.53
C VAL A 46 11.17 -28.54 7.74
N THR A 47 12.23 -29.34 7.64
CA THR A 47 13.22 -29.60 8.71
C THR A 47 14.00 -28.35 9.15
N ALA A 48 14.68 -28.45 10.30
CA ALA A 48 15.55 -27.39 10.81
C ALA A 48 16.61 -26.94 9.77
N THR A 49 17.23 -27.88 9.06
CA THR A 49 18.21 -27.61 7.99
C THR A 49 17.62 -26.80 6.84
N HIS A 50 16.36 -27.04 6.45
CA HIS A 50 15.68 -26.24 5.44
C HIS A 50 15.44 -24.80 5.92
N TRP A 51 15.08 -24.64 7.19
CA TRP A 51 14.92 -23.32 7.81
C TRP A 51 16.23 -22.56 7.98
N GLU A 52 17.33 -23.23 8.28
CA GLU A 52 18.66 -22.63 8.27
C GLU A 52 19.05 -22.16 6.86
N GLN A 53 18.74 -22.96 5.84
CA GLN A 53 19.01 -22.57 4.46
C GLN A 53 18.13 -21.40 4.00
N LEU A 54 16.84 -21.37 4.39
CA LEU A 54 15.98 -20.19 4.21
C LEU A 54 16.55 -18.96 4.92
N ARG A 55 17.05 -19.11 6.15
CA ARG A 55 17.69 -18.03 6.90
C ARG A 55 18.96 -17.55 6.21
N ARG A 56 19.83 -18.45 5.74
CA ARG A 56 21.02 -18.11 4.94
C ARG A 56 20.65 -17.35 3.67
N LEU A 57 19.61 -17.77 2.94
CA LEU A 57 19.10 -17.05 1.76
C LEU A 57 18.48 -15.69 2.11
N TYR A 58 17.75 -15.60 3.22
CA TYR A 58 17.21 -14.32 3.73
C TYR A 58 18.33 -13.35 4.10
N ASP A 59 19.33 -13.82 4.86
CA ASP A 59 20.47 -13.03 5.27
C ASP A 59 21.32 -12.61 4.05
N GLN A 60 21.43 -13.47 3.02
CA GLN A 60 22.06 -13.14 1.73
C GLN A 60 21.23 -12.13 0.91
N ALA A 61 19.89 -12.20 0.91
CA ALA A 61 19.02 -11.23 0.25
C ALA A 61 19.03 -9.87 0.99
N ALA A 62 19.11 -9.91 2.32
CA ALA A 62 19.44 -8.77 3.17
C ALA A 62 20.94 -8.43 3.15
N VAL A 63 21.77 -9.16 2.40
CA VAL A 63 23.12 -8.76 1.95
C VAL A 63 23.10 -8.50 0.42
N LEU A 64 21.89 -8.37 -0.16
CA LEU A 64 21.58 -7.92 -1.52
C LEU A 64 20.55 -6.76 -1.56
N ASN A 65 20.29 -6.02 -0.46
CA ASN A 65 19.42 -4.80 -0.41
C ASN A 65 20.10 -3.37 -0.29
N ARG A 66 20.79 -2.92 0.80
CA ARG A 66 21.39 -1.53 0.95
C ARG A 66 22.25 -1.07 -0.24
N GLU A 67 22.90 -1.94 -1.02
CA GLU A 67 24.10 -1.56 -1.78
C GLU A 67 23.84 -1.37 -3.26
N LEU A 68 22.76 -1.98 -3.75
CA LEU A 68 21.93 -1.42 -4.80
C LEU A 68 21.45 -0.03 -4.35
N HIS A 69 20.93 0.14 -3.12
CA HIS A 69 20.56 1.47 -2.61
C HIS A 69 21.74 2.45 -2.41
N ARG A 70 22.97 2.00 -2.16
CA ARG A 70 24.17 2.84 -2.06
C ARG A 70 24.74 3.15 -3.44
N MET A 71 24.62 2.23 -4.37
CA MET A 71 24.90 2.47 -5.78
C MET A 71 23.93 3.53 -6.32
N GLU A 72 22.63 3.40 -6.03
CA GLU A 72 21.59 4.40 -6.31
C GLU A 72 21.93 5.77 -5.70
N ALA A 73 22.21 5.83 -4.40
CA ALA A 73 22.55 7.08 -3.72
C ALA A 73 23.80 7.76 -4.30
N ARG A 74 24.85 7.00 -4.66
CA ARG A 74 26.08 7.53 -5.27
C ARG A 74 25.87 8.00 -6.71
N VAL A 75 25.00 7.35 -7.47
CA VAL A 75 24.65 7.78 -8.83
C VAL A 75 23.85 9.08 -8.77
N ALA A 76 22.82 9.16 -7.90
CA ALA A 76 22.04 10.37 -7.68
C ALA A 76 22.86 11.57 -7.19
N ALA A 77 23.87 11.35 -6.32
CA ALA A 77 24.73 12.41 -5.81
C ALA A 77 25.59 13.11 -6.89
N ASN A 78 25.85 12.44 -8.01
CA ASN A 78 26.60 13.00 -9.14
C ASN A 78 25.69 13.65 -10.21
N GLY A 79 24.43 13.92 -9.88
CA GLY A 79 23.48 14.62 -10.77
C GLY A 79 23.05 13.82 -11.99
N ALA A 80 23.29 12.50 -12.01
CA ALA A 80 22.86 11.60 -13.07
C ALA A 80 21.88 10.57 -12.49
N HIS A 81 20.71 10.43 -13.10
CA HIS A 81 19.78 9.37 -12.78
C HIS A 81 19.98 8.15 -13.71
N PHE A 82 19.72 6.94 -13.21
CA PHE A 82 19.93 5.71 -13.99
C PHE A 82 19.16 5.67 -15.34
N TRP A 83 18.04 6.40 -15.45
CA TRP A 83 17.25 6.54 -16.69
C TRP A 83 17.83 7.54 -17.71
N GLU A 84 18.84 8.34 -17.34
CA GLU A 84 19.53 9.29 -18.22
C GLU A 84 20.75 8.64 -18.89
N ILE A 85 21.34 7.66 -18.20
CA ILE A 85 22.45 6.83 -18.70
C ILE A 85 21.98 5.95 -19.88
N THR A 86 20.77 5.38 -19.82
CA THR A 86 20.17 4.65 -20.95
C THR A 86 19.92 5.55 -22.17
N ARG A 87 19.43 6.78 -21.94
CA ARG A 87 19.19 7.75 -23.04
C ARG A 87 20.48 8.22 -23.71
N THR A 88 21.55 8.45 -22.95
CA THR A 88 22.84 8.89 -23.51
C THR A 88 23.57 7.77 -24.26
N ALA A 89 23.50 6.52 -23.78
CA ALA A 89 24.04 5.36 -24.49
C ALA A 89 23.33 5.06 -25.83
N ALA A 90 22.01 5.26 -25.89
CA ALA A 90 21.22 5.02 -27.11
C ALA A 90 21.49 6.04 -28.24
N TYR A 91 21.96 7.25 -27.92
CA TYR A 91 22.03 8.37 -28.88
C TYR A 91 23.40 8.57 -29.55
N LYS A 92 24.48 7.96 -29.04
CA LYS A 92 25.84 8.11 -29.60
C LYS A 92 26.43 6.77 -30.03
N ARG A 93 26.28 6.46 -31.32
CA ARG A 93 26.74 5.24 -31.99
C ARG A 93 28.27 5.13 -32.20
N GLY A 94 29.05 5.84 -31.38
CA GLY A 94 30.50 5.88 -31.49
C GLY A 94 31.12 6.87 -30.51
N ILE A 95 31.80 6.34 -29.50
CA ILE A 95 33.06 6.82 -28.91
C ILE A 95 33.61 5.66 -28.05
N ALA A 96 34.93 5.59 -27.93
CA ALA A 96 35.65 4.43 -27.40
C ALA A 96 35.33 4.06 -25.95
N ARG A 97 35.64 2.80 -25.61
CA ARG A 97 35.69 2.18 -24.28
C ARG A 97 35.90 3.18 -23.12
N ILE A 98 34.83 3.60 -22.46
CA ILE A 98 34.92 4.15 -21.10
C ILE A 98 34.98 2.96 -20.13
N SER A 99 36.20 2.52 -19.84
CA SER A 99 36.51 1.56 -18.78
C SER A 99 37.49 2.21 -17.81
N VAL A 100 37.01 2.70 -16.67
CA VAL A 100 37.86 3.10 -15.54
C VAL A 100 37.26 2.50 -14.24
N PRO A 101 38.05 1.84 -13.38
CA PRO A 101 37.59 0.57 -12.81
C PRO A 101 36.95 0.63 -11.41
N GLN A 102 36.81 1.82 -10.81
CA GLN A 102 36.35 1.99 -9.42
C GLN A 102 35.05 1.22 -9.13
N ALA A 103 34.06 1.35 -10.02
CA ALA A 103 32.77 0.69 -9.92
C ALA A 103 32.86 -0.84 -9.77
N ARG A 104 33.90 -1.50 -10.32
CA ARG A 104 34.09 -2.97 -10.17
C ARG A 104 34.70 -3.36 -8.82
N ALA A 105 35.48 -2.48 -8.20
CA ALA A 105 35.93 -2.64 -6.82
C ALA A 105 34.77 -2.34 -5.85
N ASP A 106 34.04 -1.27 -6.13
CA ASP A 106 32.83 -0.90 -5.39
C ASP A 106 31.79 -2.01 -5.44
N PHE A 107 31.58 -2.69 -6.58
CA PHE A 107 30.67 -3.86 -6.69
C PHE A 107 31.02 -5.06 -5.78
N ARG A 108 32.23 -5.10 -5.19
CA ARG A 108 32.66 -6.09 -4.19
C ARG A 108 32.61 -5.57 -2.74
N ALA A 109 32.51 -4.25 -2.56
CA ALA A 109 32.32 -3.59 -1.27
C ALA A 109 30.83 -3.36 -0.97
N ILE A 110 30.06 -3.03 -2.03
CA ILE A 110 28.70 -3.53 -2.33
C ILE A 110 28.65 -5.04 -2.00
N ASN A 111 27.48 -5.62 -1.70
CA ASN A 111 27.35 -7.05 -1.36
C ASN A 111 28.01 -7.42 0.00
N ARG A 112 28.33 -6.46 0.88
CA ARG A 112 28.84 -6.70 2.24
C ARG A 112 28.05 -5.99 3.34
N GLU A 113 27.33 -4.96 2.95
CA GLU A 113 26.80 -3.91 3.81
C GLU A 113 25.34 -3.63 3.39
N MET A 114 24.47 -4.66 3.30
CA MET A 114 23.21 -4.62 2.50
C MET A 114 21.83 -4.80 3.21
N GLN A 115 21.68 -4.63 4.53
CA GLN A 115 20.42 -4.83 5.31
C GLN A 115 19.37 -3.68 5.36
N THR A 116 19.56 -2.52 4.71
CA THR A 116 18.72 -1.31 4.81
C THR A 116 18.67 -0.57 3.45
N TYR A 117 17.59 -0.61 2.66
CA TYR A 117 16.18 -0.52 3.03
C TYR A 117 15.34 -1.28 2.00
N PRO A 118 14.08 -1.61 2.26
CA PRO A 118 13.16 -2.08 1.22
C PRO A 118 12.57 -0.91 0.43
N THR A 119 12.43 -1.06 -0.89
CA THR A 119 11.47 -0.26 -1.68
C THR A 119 10.04 -0.62 -1.29
N LEU A 120 9.14 0.36 -1.36
CA LEU A 120 7.72 0.11 -1.22
C LEU A 120 6.88 1.00 -2.13
N ILE A 121 6.10 0.34 -3.00
CA ILE A 121 4.84 0.86 -3.48
C ILE A 121 3.82 -0.21 -3.10
N TYR A 122 3.02 0.08 -2.08
CA TYR A 122 1.87 -0.73 -1.73
C TYR A 122 0.92 0.11 -0.87
N ASP A 123 -0.29 0.32 -1.36
CA ASP A 123 -1.27 1.19 -0.73
C ASP A 123 -2.19 0.41 0.24
N GLY A 124 -1.67 -0.72 0.75
CA GLY A 124 -2.30 -1.62 1.70
C GLY A 124 -2.61 -3.01 1.10
N PRO A 125 -2.70 -4.07 1.93
CA PRO A 125 -2.79 -5.48 1.54
C PRO A 125 -3.91 -5.94 0.61
N PHE A 126 -4.81 -5.02 0.28
CA PHE A 126 -6.10 -5.28 -0.33
C PHE A 126 -6.50 -4.20 -1.35
N SER A 127 -5.67 -3.17 -1.60
CA SER A 127 -6.04 -2.05 -2.49
C SER A 127 -6.01 -2.42 -3.98
N ASP A 128 -5.08 -3.27 -4.42
CA ASP A 128 -4.96 -3.64 -5.84
C ASP A 128 -5.89 -4.78 -6.27
N HIS A 129 -6.46 -5.55 -5.32
CA HIS A 129 -7.10 -6.85 -5.59
C HIS A 129 -8.64 -6.82 -5.65
N LEU A 130 -9.28 -5.64 -5.58
CA LEU A 130 -10.73 -5.51 -5.76
C LEU A 130 -11.11 -5.58 -7.25
N GLU A 131 -10.89 -6.74 -7.89
CA GLU A 131 -11.27 -7.05 -9.28
C GLU A 131 -12.79 -7.22 -9.52
N ARG A 132 -13.64 -6.63 -8.67
CA ARG A 132 -15.09 -6.75 -8.78
C ARG A 132 -15.62 -6.07 -10.04
N LYS A 133 -16.36 -6.83 -10.85
CA LYS A 133 -16.97 -6.35 -12.11
C LYS A 133 -18.04 -5.27 -11.93
N ARG A 134 -18.66 -5.17 -10.75
CA ARG A 134 -19.70 -4.18 -10.40
C ARG A 134 -19.50 -3.66 -8.98
N PRO A 135 -19.72 -2.36 -8.69
CA PRO A 135 -19.73 -1.84 -7.33
C PRO A 135 -20.93 -2.36 -6.55
N LEU A 136 -20.72 -2.81 -5.32
CA LEU A 136 -21.80 -3.26 -4.43
C LEU A 136 -22.35 -2.13 -3.55
N GLY A 137 -21.52 -1.14 -3.21
CA GLY A 137 -21.85 -0.03 -2.31
C GLY A 137 -22.57 1.14 -2.96
N LEU A 138 -23.03 0.99 -4.22
CA LEU A 138 -23.78 2.00 -4.95
C LEU A 138 -25.26 1.58 -5.09
N THR A 139 -26.11 2.09 -4.20
CA THR A 139 -27.58 1.98 -4.24
C THR A 139 -28.19 3.34 -4.62
N GLY A 140 -29.52 3.43 -4.69
CA GLY A 140 -30.23 4.70 -4.99
C GLY A 140 -30.31 5.09 -6.48
N ASP A 141 -30.85 6.29 -6.73
CA ASP A 141 -31.17 6.82 -8.06
C ASP A 141 -30.01 7.59 -8.71
N VAL A 142 -30.14 7.92 -10.00
CA VAL A 142 -29.16 8.78 -10.69
C VAL A 142 -29.39 10.24 -10.32
N ILE A 143 -28.38 10.88 -9.71
CA ILE A 143 -28.41 12.29 -9.34
C ILE A 143 -28.10 13.21 -10.54
N SER A 144 -28.57 14.46 -10.45
CA SER A 144 -28.25 15.49 -11.43
C SER A 144 -26.86 16.12 -11.20
N ALA A 145 -26.32 16.78 -12.23
CA ALA A 145 -25.10 17.57 -12.15
C ALA A 145 -25.13 18.65 -11.04
N SER A 146 -26.27 19.30 -10.81
CA SER A 146 -26.41 20.32 -9.75
C SER A 146 -26.43 19.73 -8.34
N VAL A 147 -26.92 18.49 -8.18
CA VAL A 147 -26.75 17.73 -6.93
C VAL A 147 -25.29 17.33 -6.73
N ALA A 148 -24.59 16.91 -7.78
CA ALA A 148 -23.16 16.57 -7.70
C ALA A 148 -22.30 17.76 -7.24
N VAL A 149 -22.57 18.98 -7.72
CA VAL A 149 -21.92 20.22 -7.26
C VAL A 149 -22.15 20.46 -5.76
N LYS A 150 -23.40 20.30 -5.28
CA LYS A 150 -23.73 20.43 -3.84
C LYS A 150 -23.01 19.37 -3.00
N ARG A 151 -22.95 18.12 -3.47
CA ARG A 151 -22.21 17.03 -2.80
C ARG A 151 -20.71 17.33 -2.74
N ALA A 152 -20.08 17.72 -3.85
CA ALA A 152 -18.66 18.10 -3.89
C ALA A 152 -18.32 19.24 -2.89
N LEU A 153 -19.12 20.31 -2.86
CA LEU A 153 -18.95 21.41 -1.90
C LEU A 153 -19.12 20.99 -0.44
N SER A 154 -19.86 19.93 -0.15
CA SER A 154 -20.01 19.38 1.20
C SER A 154 -18.82 18.51 1.64
N LEU A 155 -17.99 18.02 0.71
CA LEU A 155 -16.77 17.28 1.05
C LEU A 155 -15.72 18.24 1.61
N ILE A 156 -15.51 19.37 0.94
CA ILE A 156 -14.48 20.36 1.25
C ILE A 156 -14.49 20.74 2.73
N ASP A 157 -13.35 20.52 3.38
CA ASP A 157 -13.07 21.02 4.71
C ASP A 157 -12.71 22.51 4.59
N ARG A 158 -13.71 23.37 4.85
CA ARG A 158 -13.68 24.78 4.45
C ARG A 158 -12.73 25.60 5.32
N ALA A 159 -11.70 26.16 4.69
CA ALA A 159 -10.86 27.16 5.33
C ALA A 159 -11.66 28.45 5.63
N GLN A 160 -11.43 29.03 6.81
CA GLN A 160 -12.08 30.27 7.23
C GLN A 160 -11.70 31.43 6.29
N GLY A 161 -12.70 32.20 5.84
CA GLY A 161 -12.50 33.36 4.96
C GLY A 161 -12.25 33.03 3.48
N THR A 162 -12.47 31.78 3.06
CA THR A 162 -12.34 31.33 1.66
C THR A 162 -13.71 31.21 0.99
N ASP A 163 -13.90 31.84 -0.18
CA ASP A 163 -15.09 31.66 -1.02
C ASP A 163 -14.90 30.42 -1.92
N TYR A 164 -15.80 29.44 -1.80
CA TYR A 164 -15.73 28.17 -2.53
C TYR A 164 -16.77 28.08 -3.64
N LYS A 165 -16.30 28.01 -4.88
CA LYS A 165 -17.11 27.81 -6.08
C LYS A 165 -16.82 26.44 -6.67
N ALA A 166 -17.81 25.81 -7.30
CA ALA A 166 -17.67 24.49 -7.88
C ALA A 166 -18.51 24.33 -9.16
N GLY A 167 -18.01 23.52 -10.09
CA GLY A 167 -18.67 23.26 -11.37
C GLY A 167 -18.32 21.89 -11.93
N VAL A 168 -19.27 21.24 -12.61
CA VAL A 168 -19.02 19.98 -13.31
C VAL A 168 -18.19 20.26 -14.56
N THR A 169 -17.03 19.63 -14.67
CA THR A 169 -16.12 19.76 -15.82
C THR A 169 -16.09 18.51 -16.70
N GLY A 170 -16.70 17.41 -16.26
CA GLY A 170 -16.83 16.20 -17.06
C GLY A 170 -17.48 15.05 -16.32
N THR A 171 -17.35 13.85 -16.90
CA THR A 171 -17.75 12.59 -16.27
C THR A 171 -16.64 11.56 -16.40
N VAL A 172 -16.58 10.64 -15.45
CA VAL A 172 -15.68 9.48 -15.48
C VAL A 172 -16.50 8.25 -15.85
N LYS A 173 -16.04 7.54 -16.88
CA LYS A 173 -16.52 6.19 -17.24
C LYS A 173 -15.62 5.16 -16.57
N GLY A 174 -16.20 4.09 -16.05
CA GLY A 174 -15.48 3.04 -15.33
C GLY A 174 -16.43 2.21 -14.49
N ARG A 175 -15.90 1.44 -13.53
CA ARG A 175 -16.73 0.63 -12.61
C ARG A 175 -17.67 1.49 -11.77
N ILE A 176 -17.18 2.64 -11.30
CA ILE A 176 -17.99 3.70 -10.67
C ILE A 176 -18.12 4.83 -11.69
N GLU A 177 -19.30 5.00 -12.27
CA GLU A 177 -19.60 6.19 -13.06
C GLU A 177 -19.75 7.40 -12.14
N ALA A 178 -19.06 8.49 -12.46
CA ALA A 178 -19.03 9.69 -11.62
C ALA A 178 -19.09 10.99 -12.44
N TYR A 179 -19.57 12.06 -11.81
CA TYR A 179 -19.32 13.43 -12.23
C TYR A 179 -17.94 13.86 -11.72
N ARG A 180 -17.15 14.51 -12.59
CA ARG A 180 -15.96 15.27 -12.17
C ARG A 180 -16.40 16.70 -11.89
N VAL A 181 -16.18 17.13 -10.66
CA VAL A 181 -16.48 18.49 -10.18
C VAL A 181 -15.17 19.14 -9.79
N GLU A 182 -14.80 20.23 -10.44
CA GLU A 182 -13.72 21.07 -9.95
C GLU A 182 -14.28 22.08 -8.95
N VAL A 183 -13.48 22.40 -7.95
CA VAL A 183 -13.75 23.35 -6.87
C VAL A 183 -12.58 24.33 -6.80
N THR A 184 -12.88 25.62 -6.67
CA THR A 184 -11.90 26.67 -6.42
C THR A 184 -12.24 27.35 -5.10
N GLY A 185 -11.28 27.38 -4.17
CA GLY A 185 -11.34 28.19 -2.96
C GLY A 185 -10.46 29.43 -3.13
N ASN A 186 -11.07 30.60 -3.21
CA ASN A 186 -10.35 31.86 -3.41
C ASN A 186 -10.16 32.58 -2.06
N ARG A 187 -8.91 32.86 -1.70
CA ARG A 187 -8.54 33.64 -0.51
C ARG A 187 -7.29 34.48 -0.80
N ALA A 188 -7.22 35.69 -0.23
CA ALA A 188 -6.05 36.56 -0.39
C ALA A 188 -4.76 35.85 0.06
N GLY A 189 -3.82 35.68 -0.88
CA GLY A 189 -2.52 35.03 -0.67
C GLY A 189 -2.50 33.50 -0.78
N THR A 190 -3.64 32.82 -0.94
CA THR A 190 -3.72 31.35 -1.07
C THR A 190 -4.88 30.91 -1.96
N ASP A 191 -4.58 30.29 -3.10
CA ASP A 191 -5.58 29.61 -3.93
C ASP A 191 -5.66 28.13 -3.56
N GLU A 192 -6.87 27.61 -3.37
CA GLU A 192 -7.14 26.18 -3.26
C GLU A 192 -7.82 25.67 -4.54
N LYS A 193 -7.36 24.53 -5.07
CA LYS A 193 -7.95 23.88 -6.25
C LYS A 193 -8.25 22.43 -5.95
N GLY A 194 -9.53 22.07 -5.93
CA GLY A 194 -10.02 20.75 -5.57
C GLY A 194 -10.66 20.02 -6.73
N THR A 195 -10.32 18.74 -6.93
CA THR A 195 -11.03 17.85 -7.86
C THR A 195 -11.82 16.83 -7.04
N CYS A 196 -13.13 16.77 -7.26
CA CYS A 196 -14.03 15.79 -6.64
C CYS A 196 -14.60 14.85 -7.70
N LEU A 197 -14.66 13.55 -7.38
CA LEU A 197 -15.44 12.56 -8.12
C LEU A 197 -16.64 12.15 -7.28
N ILE A 198 -17.84 12.43 -7.79
CA ILE A 198 -19.12 12.14 -7.13
C ILE A 198 -19.86 11.09 -7.95
N SER A 199 -20.23 9.95 -7.36
CA SER A 199 -20.90 8.88 -8.12
C SER A 199 -22.22 9.37 -8.72
N LYS A 200 -22.52 8.98 -9.96
CA LYS A 200 -23.80 9.31 -10.59
C LYS A 200 -24.98 8.72 -9.82
N LYS A 201 -24.79 7.54 -9.23
CA LYS A 201 -25.77 6.88 -8.38
C LYS A 201 -25.65 7.41 -6.94
N ASP A 202 -26.75 7.96 -6.41
CA ASP A 202 -26.98 8.59 -5.09
C ASP A 202 -26.03 9.75 -4.66
N GLY A 203 -24.97 10.02 -5.44
CA GLY A 203 -24.07 11.15 -5.18
C GLY A 203 -23.06 10.90 -4.06
N HIS A 204 -22.61 9.66 -3.88
CA HIS A 204 -21.58 9.32 -2.91
C HIS A 204 -20.21 9.93 -3.29
N PRO A 205 -19.38 10.30 -2.31
CA PRO A 205 -18.00 10.72 -2.55
C PRO A 205 -17.16 9.52 -2.98
N VAL A 206 -16.57 9.56 -4.17
CA VAL A 206 -15.62 8.55 -4.65
C VAL A 206 -14.19 8.98 -4.33
N LEU A 207 -13.87 10.22 -4.70
CA LEU A 207 -12.56 10.84 -4.53
C LEU A 207 -12.73 12.33 -4.23
N MET A 208 -11.90 12.90 -3.37
CA MET A 208 -11.64 14.33 -3.27
C MET A 208 -10.12 14.53 -3.13
N LEU A 209 -9.56 15.44 -3.92
CA LEU A 209 -8.18 15.90 -3.81
C LEU A 209 -8.18 17.42 -3.80
N LEU A 210 -7.65 18.05 -2.76
CA LEU A 210 -7.55 19.51 -2.61
C LEU A 210 -6.08 19.92 -2.63
N SER A 211 -5.68 20.63 -3.69
CA SER A 211 -4.34 21.16 -3.86
C SER A 211 -4.23 22.58 -3.31
N ARG A 212 -3.24 22.80 -2.45
CA ARG A 212 -2.83 24.11 -1.93
C ARG A 212 -1.36 24.07 -1.49
N GLY A 213 -0.76 25.22 -1.21
CA GLY A 213 0.51 25.28 -0.49
C GLY A 213 0.35 24.76 0.94
N ILE A 214 1.27 23.91 1.39
CA ILE A 214 1.32 23.37 2.76
C ILE A 214 2.46 24.05 3.51
N GLY A 215 2.16 24.64 4.66
CA GLY A 215 3.11 25.33 5.53
C GLY A 215 3.96 24.38 6.38
N ALA A 216 4.69 24.96 7.33
CA ALA A 216 5.40 24.19 8.34
C ALA A 216 4.43 23.36 9.20
N GLU A 217 4.82 22.13 9.52
CA GLU A 217 4.01 21.21 10.34
C GLU A 217 3.80 21.78 11.76
N ARG A 218 2.54 21.82 12.21
CA ARG A 218 2.11 22.28 13.54
C ARG A 218 1.35 21.23 14.33
N LEU A 219 0.87 20.19 13.66
CA LEU A 219 0.15 19.07 14.24
C LEU A 219 1.03 17.82 14.27
N ASP A 220 0.89 17.04 15.34
CA ASP A 220 1.36 15.66 15.35
C ASP A 220 0.40 14.72 14.60
N VAL A 221 0.82 13.45 14.48
CA VAL A 221 0.07 12.42 13.76
C VAL A 221 -1.22 12.03 14.48
N ALA A 222 -1.30 12.15 15.81
CA ALA A 222 -2.49 11.80 16.58
C ALA A 222 -3.59 12.86 16.41
N ALA A 223 -3.24 14.15 16.52
CA ALA A 223 -4.16 15.24 16.23
C ALA A 223 -4.69 15.17 14.78
N ALA A 224 -3.82 14.87 13.81
CA ALA A 224 -4.21 14.68 12.42
C ALA A 224 -5.13 13.45 12.20
N GLN A 225 -4.90 12.35 12.93
CA GLN A 225 -5.78 11.19 12.94
C GLN A 225 -7.19 11.56 13.44
N ASP A 226 -7.30 12.39 14.48
CA ASP A 226 -8.57 12.84 15.03
C ASP A 226 -9.32 13.81 14.10
N TYR A 227 -8.62 14.63 13.32
CA TYR A 227 -9.22 15.37 12.20
C TYR A 227 -9.81 14.42 11.15
N ALA A 228 -9.04 13.41 10.72
CA ALA A 228 -9.49 12.43 9.73
C ALA A 228 -10.72 11.60 10.21
N ALA A 229 -10.70 11.14 11.46
CA ALA A 229 -11.81 10.36 12.04
C ALA A 229 -13.10 11.20 12.16
N ARG A 230 -12.99 12.46 12.59
CA ARG A 230 -14.15 13.39 12.64
C ARG A 230 -14.69 13.70 11.25
N TYR A 231 -13.81 13.87 10.26
CA TYR A 231 -14.20 14.08 8.87
C TYR A 231 -14.96 12.88 8.29
N LEU A 232 -14.51 11.65 8.52
CA LEU A 232 -15.25 10.43 8.11
C LEU A 232 -16.64 10.35 8.75
N LYS A 233 -16.74 10.62 10.06
CA LYS A 233 -18.02 10.63 10.77
C LYS A 233 -18.97 11.69 10.22
N ARG A 234 -18.45 12.89 9.87
CA ARG A 234 -19.23 13.97 9.22
C ARG A 234 -19.80 13.57 7.86
N LEU A 235 -19.13 12.68 7.14
CA LEU A 235 -19.58 12.15 5.85
C LEU A 235 -20.46 10.89 5.95
N GLY A 236 -20.77 10.42 7.16
CA GLY A 236 -21.60 9.23 7.38
C GLY A 236 -20.87 7.89 7.28
N PHE A 237 -19.53 7.89 7.26
CA PHE A 237 -18.75 6.65 7.35
C PHE A 237 -18.67 6.20 8.82
N GLU A 238 -19.64 5.39 9.23
CA GLU A 238 -19.75 4.85 10.60
C GLU A 238 -18.90 3.60 10.83
N GLY A 239 -18.50 3.37 12.09
CA GLY A 239 -17.72 2.19 12.48
C GLY A 239 -16.30 2.15 11.93
N MET A 240 -15.75 3.27 11.47
CA MET A 240 -14.42 3.31 10.86
C MET A 240 -13.30 3.31 11.91
N ARG A 241 -12.41 2.33 11.83
CA ARG A 241 -11.24 2.14 12.69
C ARG A 241 -9.96 2.40 11.91
N LEU A 242 -8.97 3.07 12.49
CA LEU A 242 -7.67 3.21 11.84
C LEU A 242 -7.01 1.83 11.65
N SER A 243 -6.58 1.55 10.41
CA SER A 243 -5.71 0.42 10.10
C SER A 243 -4.24 0.80 10.24
N TYR A 244 -3.80 1.81 9.49
CA TYR A 244 -2.44 2.37 9.52
C TYR A 244 -2.41 3.77 8.91
N GLY A 245 -1.33 4.53 9.15
CA GLY A 245 -1.13 5.85 8.56
C GLY A 245 0.32 6.06 8.11
N ILE A 246 0.50 6.96 7.14
CA ILE A 246 1.79 7.34 6.55
C ILE A 246 1.89 8.87 6.57
N ARG A 247 2.99 9.41 7.10
CA ARG A 247 3.34 10.84 7.08
C ARG A 247 4.42 11.12 6.04
N ARG A 248 4.17 12.09 5.16
CA ARG A 248 5.11 12.52 4.11
C ARG A 248 4.81 13.96 3.66
N ASN A 249 5.84 14.76 3.43
CA ASN A 249 5.75 16.11 2.84
C ASN A 249 4.73 17.05 3.54
N GLY A 250 4.72 17.09 4.88
CA GLY A 250 3.77 17.92 5.63
C GLY A 250 2.33 17.41 5.64
N MET A 251 2.09 16.17 5.22
CA MET A 251 0.77 15.52 5.19
C MET A 251 0.80 14.20 5.96
N ALA A 252 -0.34 13.77 6.46
CA ALA A 252 -0.57 12.41 6.94
C ALA A 252 -1.78 11.78 6.22
N THR A 253 -1.57 10.64 5.58
CA THR A 253 -2.62 9.82 4.97
C THR A 253 -2.95 8.64 5.88
N PHE A 254 -4.21 8.51 6.24
CA PHE A 254 -4.74 7.50 7.15
C PHE A 254 -5.66 6.54 6.40
N ASN A 255 -5.41 5.25 6.54
CA ASN A 255 -6.24 4.18 5.99
C ASN A 255 -7.18 3.69 7.08
N PHE A 256 -8.47 4.01 6.97
CA PHE A 256 -9.50 3.51 7.86
C PHE A 256 -10.21 2.32 7.23
N VAL A 257 -10.58 1.35 8.04
CA VAL A 257 -11.35 0.16 7.66
C VAL A 257 -12.56 0.05 8.57
N ARG A 258 -13.70 -0.44 8.05
CA ARG A 258 -14.88 -0.64 8.87
C ARG A 258 -14.64 -1.75 9.90
N GLU A 259 -15.07 -1.52 11.13
CA GLU A 259 -15.28 -2.55 12.16
C GLU A 259 -16.79 -2.78 12.31
N LYS A 260 -17.20 -4.04 12.35
CA LYS A 260 -18.59 -4.45 12.62
C LYS A 260 -18.57 -5.70 13.49
N ASP A 261 -19.31 -5.69 14.58
CA ASP A 261 -19.44 -6.83 15.51
C ASP A 261 -18.07 -7.36 16.02
N GLY A 262 -17.09 -6.47 16.20
CA GLY A 262 -15.70 -6.81 16.58
C GLY A 262 -14.82 -7.39 15.46
N VAL A 263 -15.34 -7.46 14.23
CA VAL A 263 -14.66 -7.98 13.04
C VAL A 263 -14.16 -6.81 12.18
N ILE A 264 -12.88 -6.87 11.78
CA ILE A 264 -12.27 -5.87 10.89
C ILE A 264 -12.59 -6.21 9.43
N VAL A 265 -13.28 -5.33 8.71
CA VAL A 265 -13.70 -5.53 7.32
C VAL A 265 -12.78 -4.74 6.39
N TYR A 266 -11.67 -5.35 5.99
CA TYR A 266 -10.66 -4.72 5.14
C TYR A 266 -11.14 -4.26 3.75
N PRO A 267 -12.11 -4.92 3.06
CA PRO A 267 -12.68 -4.40 1.82
C PRO A 267 -13.35 -3.04 1.98
N ASP A 268 -13.94 -2.76 3.14
CA ASP A 268 -14.65 -1.51 3.46
C ASP A 268 -13.65 -0.44 3.92
N MET A 269 -12.70 -0.11 3.05
CA MET A 269 -11.62 0.83 3.32
C MET A 269 -11.89 2.24 2.75
N VAL A 270 -11.58 3.26 3.54
CA VAL A 270 -11.58 4.67 3.14
C VAL A 270 -10.28 5.33 3.59
N LYS A 271 -9.67 6.12 2.71
CA LYS A 271 -8.40 6.82 2.94
C LYS A 271 -8.65 8.30 3.11
N VAL A 272 -7.97 8.93 4.06
CA VAL A 272 -8.10 10.37 4.33
C VAL A 272 -6.72 10.99 4.47
N THR A 273 -6.45 12.06 3.74
CA THR A 273 -5.19 12.82 3.82
C THR A 273 -5.43 14.16 4.49
N VAL A 274 -4.65 14.43 5.54
CA VAL A 274 -4.72 15.63 6.37
C VAL A 274 -3.42 16.41 6.23
N ALA A 275 -3.52 17.72 6.05
CA ALA A 275 -2.37 18.61 6.06
C ALA A 275 -1.95 18.93 7.52
N LEU A 276 -0.68 18.74 7.84
CA LEU A 276 -0.16 18.83 9.21
C LEU A 276 0.15 20.28 9.64
N ASP A 277 0.02 21.26 8.75
CA ASP A 277 0.19 22.68 9.04
C ASP A 277 -1.03 23.30 9.72
N ASN A 278 -2.25 22.84 9.41
CA ASN A 278 -3.50 23.38 9.96
C ASN A 278 -4.60 22.34 10.28
N GLY A 279 -4.43 21.07 9.91
CA GLY A 279 -5.42 20.00 10.17
C GLY A 279 -6.52 19.85 9.12
N GLN A 280 -6.50 20.65 8.05
CA GLN A 280 -7.48 20.59 6.98
C GLN A 280 -7.39 19.25 6.23
N VAL A 281 -8.53 18.65 5.95
CA VAL A 281 -8.61 17.46 5.10
C VAL A 281 -8.49 17.84 3.64
N ILE A 282 -7.41 17.35 3.01
CA ILE A 282 -7.03 17.64 1.62
C ILE A 282 -7.11 16.43 0.69
N GLY A 283 -7.47 15.25 1.22
CA GLY A 283 -7.68 14.06 0.42
C GLY A 283 -8.71 13.12 1.03
N LEU A 284 -9.53 12.51 0.18
CA LEU A 284 -10.44 11.41 0.48
C LEU A 284 -10.44 10.43 -0.69
N ASP A 285 -10.22 9.14 -0.43
CA ASP A 285 -10.50 8.07 -1.38
C ASP A 285 -11.42 7.04 -0.70
N ALA A 286 -12.62 6.87 -1.24
CA ALA A 286 -13.61 5.90 -0.78
C ALA A 286 -13.94 4.84 -1.86
N ALA A 287 -13.14 4.74 -2.92
CA ALA A 287 -13.40 3.83 -4.04
C ALA A 287 -13.44 2.36 -3.59
N SER A 288 -12.54 1.94 -2.70
CA SER A 288 -12.56 0.57 -2.12
C SER A 288 -13.88 0.29 -1.39
N TYR A 289 -14.29 1.19 -0.48
CA TYR A 289 -15.57 1.11 0.21
C TYR A 289 -16.75 1.04 -0.76
N LEU A 290 -16.85 1.92 -1.77
CA LEU A 290 -17.97 1.92 -2.71
C LEU A 290 -17.99 0.69 -3.64
N LEU A 291 -16.84 0.09 -3.94
CA LEU A 291 -16.76 -1.17 -4.68
C LEU A 291 -17.19 -2.37 -3.83
N ALA A 292 -16.81 -2.40 -2.55
CA ALA A 292 -16.92 -3.59 -1.72
C ALA A 292 -18.10 -3.61 -0.75
N HIS A 293 -18.50 -2.46 -0.22
CA HIS A 293 -19.46 -2.36 0.89
C HIS A 293 -20.84 -2.88 0.49
N HIS A 294 -21.40 -3.73 1.34
CA HIS A 294 -22.75 -4.28 1.20
C HIS A 294 -23.26 -4.78 2.55
N PRO A 295 -24.57 -5.03 2.71
CA PRO A 295 -25.10 -5.73 3.86
C PRO A 295 -24.49 -7.15 3.97
N ARG A 296 -23.59 -7.34 4.94
CA ARG A 296 -23.02 -8.64 5.30
C ARG A 296 -23.83 -9.29 6.42
N GLY A 297 -24.01 -10.61 6.31
CA GLY A 297 -24.62 -11.44 7.36
C GLY A 297 -23.79 -11.50 8.65
N SER A 298 -24.18 -12.37 9.59
CA SER A 298 -23.44 -12.56 10.84
C SER A 298 -22.10 -13.24 10.61
N PHE A 299 -21.02 -12.67 11.12
CA PHE A 299 -19.68 -13.28 11.09
C PHE A 299 -19.61 -14.44 12.10
N ARG A 300 -19.86 -15.67 11.65
CA ARG A 300 -19.79 -16.88 12.47
C ARG A 300 -18.59 -17.73 12.03
N PRO A 301 -17.47 -17.71 12.77
CA PRO A 301 -16.37 -18.63 12.50
C PRO A 301 -16.74 -20.06 12.92
N THR A 302 -16.21 -21.07 12.23
CA THR A 302 -16.37 -22.48 12.62
C THR A 302 -15.33 -22.87 13.68
N LEU A 303 -14.11 -22.36 13.53
CA LEU A 303 -13.03 -22.54 14.49
C LEU A 303 -13.11 -21.49 15.60
N THR A 304 -12.66 -21.84 16.80
CA THR A 304 -12.31 -20.86 17.83
C THR A 304 -10.97 -20.19 17.52
N LEU A 305 -10.69 -19.06 18.17
CA LEU A 305 -9.41 -18.36 18.05
C LEU A 305 -8.22 -19.26 18.45
N GLU A 306 -8.41 -20.14 19.43
CA GLU A 306 -7.39 -21.07 19.94
C GLU A 306 -7.14 -22.23 18.99
N GLN A 307 -8.21 -22.78 18.38
CA GLN A 307 -8.10 -23.77 17.31
C GLN A 307 -7.39 -23.16 16.11
N ALA A 308 -7.79 -21.98 15.64
CA ALA A 308 -7.09 -21.29 14.55
C ALA A 308 -5.61 -21.04 14.88
N ARG A 309 -5.29 -20.66 16.13
CA ARG A 309 -3.91 -20.44 16.58
C ARG A 309 -3.03 -21.69 16.48
N SER A 310 -3.59 -22.91 16.59
CA SER A 310 -2.80 -24.15 16.53
C SER A 310 -2.30 -24.51 15.13
N PHE A 311 -2.91 -23.96 14.07
CA PHE A 311 -2.44 -24.10 12.68
C PHE A 311 -1.22 -23.20 12.36
N LEU A 312 -0.93 -22.20 13.19
CA LEU A 312 0.20 -21.30 12.97
C LEU A 312 1.54 -22.01 13.17
N SER A 313 2.55 -21.60 12.40
CA SER A 313 3.92 -22.09 12.57
C SER A 313 4.40 -21.90 14.01
N PRO A 314 4.97 -22.93 14.69
CA PRO A 314 5.48 -22.79 16.06
C PRO A 314 6.68 -21.83 16.17
N ARG A 315 7.19 -21.34 15.03
CA ARG A 315 8.24 -20.31 14.95
C ARG A 315 7.70 -18.88 15.04
N LEU A 316 6.39 -18.69 14.86
CA LEU A 316 5.72 -17.40 14.96
C LEU A 316 5.41 -17.08 16.42
N LYS A 317 6.05 -16.04 16.96
CA LYS A 317 5.69 -15.50 18.28
C LYS A 317 4.44 -14.64 18.14
N VAL A 318 3.28 -15.26 18.31
CA VAL A 318 1.96 -14.62 18.21
C VAL A 318 1.75 -13.62 19.35
N GLU A 319 1.44 -12.37 19.01
CA GLU A 319 1.12 -11.29 19.96
C GLU A 319 -0.38 -11.22 20.24
N LYS A 320 -1.19 -11.17 19.17
CA LYS A 320 -2.65 -10.99 19.24
C LYS A 320 -3.30 -11.64 18.01
N GLY A 321 -4.50 -12.19 18.21
CA GLY A 321 -5.39 -12.60 17.13
C GLY A 321 -6.74 -11.89 17.21
N ARG A 322 -7.41 -11.74 16.06
CA ARG A 322 -8.77 -11.18 15.94
C ARG A 322 -9.45 -11.71 14.67
N LEU A 323 -10.77 -11.56 14.58
CA LEU A 323 -11.48 -11.81 13.32
C LEU A 323 -11.30 -10.65 12.33
N ALA A 324 -11.13 -10.99 11.06
CA ALA A 324 -11.07 -10.05 9.95
C ALA A 324 -11.72 -10.64 8.69
N VAL A 325 -12.39 -9.81 7.91
CA VAL A 325 -12.79 -10.13 6.52
C VAL A 325 -11.75 -9.55 5.58
N ILE A 326 -11.21 -10.37 4.68
CA ILE A 326 -10.26 -9.96 3.65
C ILE A 326 -10.75 -10.36 2.26
N PRO A 327 -10.44 -9.56 1.21
CA PRO A 327 -10.60 -10.02 -0.15
C PRO A 327 -9.50 -11.05 -0.49
N THR A 328 -9.88 -12.07 -1.26
CA THR A 328 -8.96 -13.05 -1.85
C THR A 328 -8.50 -12.57 -3.23
N ASP A 329 -7.45 -13.18 -3.77
CA ASP A 329 -6.95 -12.87 -5.12
C ASP A 329 -7.96 -13.24 -6.23
N ALA A 330 -8.99 -14.04 -5.91
CA ALA A 330 -10.13 -14.33 -6.78
C ALA A 330 -11.25 -13.26 -6.72
N GLY A 331 -11.11 -12.22 -5.89
CA GLY A 331 -12.08 -11.13 -5.72
C GLY A 331 -13.24 -11.43 -4.75
N GLU A 332 -13.27 -12.64 -4.18
CA GLU A 332 -14.21 -13.06 -3.14
C GLU A 332 -13.80 -12.50 -1.76
N GLU A 333 -14.68 -12.60 -0.77
CA GLU A 333 -14.37 -12.26 0.63
C GLU A 333 -14.32 -13.53 1.50
N LYS A 334 -13.27 -13.66 2.32
CA LYS A 334 -13.17 -14.71 3.34
C LYS A 334 -13.20 -14.11 4.74
N LEU A 335 -13.93 -14.75 5.66
CA LEU A 335 -13.80 -14.53 7.10
C LEU A 335 -12.55 -15.29 7.59
N THR A 336 -11.68 -14.59 8.30
CA THR A 336 -10.37 -15.08 8.72
C THR A 336 -10.08 -14.70 10.16
N TYR A 337 -9.15 -15.43 10.77
CA TYR A 337 -8.41 -14.96 11.93
C TYR A 337 -7.11 -14.29 11.49
N GLU A 338 -7.01 -12.98 11.72
CA GLU A 338 -5.76 -12.23 11.59
C GLU A 338 -4.94 -12.41 12.88
N PHE A 339 -3.75 -12.98 12.75
CA PHE A 339 -2.75 -13.06 13.82
C PHE A 339 -1.56 -12.16 13.51
N LYS A 340 -1.27 -11.23 14.42
CA LYS A 340 0.00 -10.50 14.43
C LYS A 340 1.04 -11.28 15.22
N GLY A 341 2.24 -11.43 14.67
CA GLY A 341 3.35 -12.06 15.39
C GLY A 341 4.71 -11.78 14.77
N THR A 342 5.77 -12.24 15.43
CA THR A 342 7.16 -12.00 15.00
C THR A 342 7.94 -13.28 14.71
N VAL A 343 8.84 -13.22 13.73
CA VAL A 343 9.86 -14.24 13.44
C VAL A 343 11.21 -13.53 13.31
N GLY A 344 12.04 -13.64 14.36
CA GLY A 344 13.25 -12.82 14.48
C GLY A 344 12.91 -11.33 14.58
N PRO A 345 13.57 -10.44 13.82
CA PRO A 345 13.28 -9.00 13.83
C PRO A 345 12.06 -8.62 12.96
N ASN A 346 11.46 -9.58 12.24
CA ASN A 346 10.39 -9.32 11.29
C ASN A 346 9.02 -9.53 11.94
N THR A 347 8.09 -8.60 11.71
CA THR A 347 6.69 -8.72 12.13
C THR A 347 5.84 -9.12 10.93
N PHE A 348 4.84 -9.98 11.16
CA PHE A 348 3.93 -10.49 10.14
C PHE A 348 2.47 -10.37 10.59
N LEU A 349 1.57 -10.29 9.61
CA LEU A 349 0.14 -10.56 9.76
C LEU A 349 -0.15 -11.86 8.99
N VAL A 350 -0.65 -12.87 9.68
CA VAL A 350 -1.07 -14.16 9.10
C VAL A 350 -2.58 -14.25 9.16
N TYR A 351 -3.24 -14.51 8.04
CA TYR A 351 -4.68 -14.65 7.92
C TYR A 351 -5.01 -16.11 7.68
N LEU A 352 -5.63 -16.76 8.67
CA LEU A 352 -6.12 -18.12 8.56
C LEU A 352 -7.62 -18.12 8.32
N ASP A 353 -8.12 -18.97 7.44
CA ASP A 353 -9.56 -19.11 7.18
C ASP A 353 -10.28 -19.53 8.46
N ALA A 354 -11.33 -18.81 8.84
CA ALA A 354 -12.04 -19.03 10.09
C ALA A 354 -12.95 -20.28 10.06
N ALA A 355 -13.11 -20.94 8.91
CA ALA A 355 -13.86 -22.18 8.76
C ALA A 355 -12.98 -23.43 8.92
N ASN A 356 -11.74 -23.43 8.39
CA ASN A 356 -10.90 -24.63 8.31
C ASN A 356 -9.43 -24.46 8.73
N GLY A 357 -8.97 -23.23 9.00
CA GLY A 357 -7.60 -22.95 9.46
C GLY A 357 -6.54 -22.84 8.35
N GLU A 358 -6.93 -22.94 7.07
CA GLU A 358 -6.00 -22.78 5.94
C GLU A 358 -5.40 -21.37 5.88
N GLU A 359 -4.13 -21.26 5.52
CA GLU A 359 -3.46 -19.97 5.33
C GLU A 359 -3.97 -19.27 4.06
N VAL A 360 -4.72 -18.18 4.24
CA VAL A 360 -5.31 -17.38 3.14
C VAL A 360 -4.35 -16.29 2.68
N LYS A 361 -3.63 -15.64 3.60
CA LYS A 361 -2.64 -14.60 3.25
C LYS A 361 -1.59 -14.45 4.36
N VAL A 362 -0.35 -14.18 3.98
CA VAL A 362 0.72 -13.76 4.89
C VAL A 362 1.29 -12.45 4.39
N LEU A 363 1.42 -11.49 5.30
CA LEU A 363 1.95 -10.16 5.02
C LEU A 363 3.11 -9.87 5.96
N LYS A 364 4.12 -9.16 5.49
CA LYS A 364 5.20 -8.62 6.30
C LYS A 364 4.93 -7.15 6.63
N LEU A 365 5.03 -6.78 7.90
CA LEU A 365 5.02 -5.38 8.32
C LEU A 365 6.43 -4.82 8.24
N ILE A 366 6.57 -3.65 7.60
CA ILE A 366 7.81 -2.89 7.46
C ILE A 366 7.61 -1.55 8.16
N ALA A 367 8.25 -1.38 9.30
CA ALA A 367 8.30 -0.08 9.98
C ALA A 367 9.27 0.86 9.27
N SER A 368 8.87 2.10 9.07
CA SER A 368 9.69 3.19 8.56
C SER A 368 9.47 4.46 9.39
N SER A 369 10.37 5.44 9.29
CA SER A 369 10.17 6.77 9.91
C SER A 369 8.95 7.52 9.35
N ALA A 370 8.48 7.17 8.16
CA ALA A 370 7.27 7.71 7.54
C ALA A 370 5.99 7.00 7.98
N GLY A 371 6.06 5.89 8.72
CA GLY A 371 4.90 5.09 9.13
C GLY A 371 5.10 3.58 8.95
N THR A 372 4.07 2.80 9.25
CA THR A 372 4.08 1.35 9.03
C THR A 372 3.53 1.02 7.66
N LEU A 373 4.27 0.23 6.92
CA LEU A 373 3.95 -0.25 5.59
C LEU A 373 3.75 -1.78 5.67
N VAL A 374 3.04 -2.33 4.68
CA VAL A 374 2.70 -3.75 4.60
C VAL A 374 3.18 -4.28 3.25
N MET A 375 3.59 -5.54 3.14
CA MET A 375 4.01 -6.21 1.90
C MET A 375 3.63 -7.69 1.89
#